data_AF-A0A0D6ENH5-F1
#
_entry.id   AF-A0A0D6ENH5-F1
#
_cell.length_a   1.000
_cell.length_b   1.000
_cell.length_c   1.000
_cell.angle_alpha   90.00
_cell.angle_beta   90.00
_cell.angle_gamma   90.00
#
_symmetry.space_group_name_H-M   'P 1'
#
loop_
_entity.id
_entity.type
_entity.pdbx_description
1 polymer ?
#
loop_
_entity_poly.entity_id
_entity_poly.type
_entity_poly.pdbx_seq_one_letter_code
_entity_poly.pdbx_strand_id
1 'polypeptide(L)'
;MTVPLSPSQPQIPPYLPDRDHYQPTHPGLVKVEFGEEGKEFASCLRTEKAFRAGETLCPIRNTLPGTKAYSSVQVLPDPPLPASFSPASSPLPATYYSTPSSSTVRRHIELNSDLLYVNHSCDPNVRFDVNGVEAAPDEEDPTGAWEGKWAVRALKDLAPGEVLTFAYFSSEWDMDQPFACLCGTARCLGTIRGAKDLGRDVLDSYFVNDHIRAMKAHQSQTQQSSAAPGPKVAAGKAVPAAANEARREQAIKV
;
A
#
# COMPACT_ATOMS: atom_id res chain seq x y z
N MET A 1 -50.85 -13.13 -4.25
CA MET A 1 -50.12 -13.07 -2.97
C MET A 1 -48.67 -12.79 -3.31
N THR A 2 -48.24 -11.54 -3.13
CA THR A 2 -46.88 -11.07 -3.38
C THR A 2 -45.99 -11.51 -2.23
N VAL A 3 -44.99 -12.34 -2.52
CA VAL A 3 -43.97 -12.73 -1.56
C VAL A 3 -43.06 -11.53 -1.33
N PRO A 4 -42.84 -11.07 -0.10
CA PRO A 4 -41.95 -9.95 0.15
C PRO A 4 -40.50 -10.39 -0.13
N LEU A 5 -39.80 -9.59 -0.94
CA LEU A 5 -38.36 -9.74 -1.16
C LEU A 5 -37.64 -9.54 0.18
N SER A 6 -36.89 -10.57 0.60
CA SER A 6 -36.00 -10.49 1.76
C SER A 6 -34.99 -9.35 1.59
N PRO A 7 -34.56 -8.69 2.68
CA PRO A 7 -33.50 -7.70 2.62
C PRO A 7 -32.27 -8.33 1.98
N SER A 8 -31.75 -7.68 0.94
CA SER A 8 -30.56 -8.10 0.21
C SER A 8 -29.42 -8.37 1.19
N GLN A 9 -29.04 -9.63 1.32
CA GLN A 9 -27.78 -10.00 1.97
C GLN A 9 -26.65 -9.19 1.31
N PRO A 10 -25.64 -8.73 2.07
CA PRO A 10 -24.46 -8.15 1.47
C PRO A 10 -23.90 -9.18 0.49
N GLN A 11 -23.84 -8.82 -0.79
CA GLN A 11 -23.26 -9.68 -1.80
C GLN A 11 -21.79 -9.87 -1.41
N ILE A 12 -21.45 -11.05 -0.90
CA ILE A 12 -20.06 -11.47 -0.76
C ILE A 12 -19.45 -11.29 -2.16
N PRO A 13 -18.35 -10.54 -2.31
CA PRO A 13 -17.71 -10.41 -3.61
C PRO A 13 -17.48 -11.82 -4.16
N PRO A 14 -17.81 -12.11 -5.43
CA PRO A 14 -18.01 -13.46 -5.96
C PRO A 14 -16.75 -14.36 -5.99
N TYR A 15 -15.66 -13.94 -5.35
CA TYR A 15 -14.31 -14.47 -5.46
C TYR A 15 -13.66 -14.83 -4.13
N LEU A 16 -14.32 -14.63 -2.98
CA LEU A 16 -13.79 -15.15 -1.72
C LEU A 16 -13.95 -16.67 -1.73
N PRO A 17 -12.87 -17.48 -1.74
CA PRO A 17 -13.00 -18.92 -1.66
C PRO A 17 -13.62 -19.24 -0.31
N ASP A 18 -14.89 -19.66 -0.30
CA ASP A 18 -15.52 -20.17 0.91
C ASP A 18 -15.00 -21.59 1.18
N ARG A 19 -14.95 -21.97 2.47
CA ARG A 19 -14.41 -23.26 2.89
C ARG A 19 -15.13 -24.45 2.23
N ASP A 20 -16.39 -24.27 1.85
CA ASP A 20 -17.27 -25.34 1.38
C ASP A 20 -17.16 -25.55 -0.15
N HIS A 21 -16.67 -24.56 -0.90
CA HIS A 21 -16.48 -24.57 -2.35
C HIS A 21 -15.06 -24.21 -2.80
N TYR A 22 -14.07 -24.33 -1.91
CA TYR A 22 -12.68 -23.99 -2.19
C TYR A 22 -12.10 -24.82 -3.35
N GLN A 23 -11.64 -24.13 -4.39
CA GLN A 23 -10.84 -24.68 -5.48
C GLN A 23 -9.50 -23.93 -5.53
N PRO A 24 -8.36 -24.62 -5.32
CA PRO A 24 -7.06 -23.97 -5.32
C PRO A 24 -6.75 -23.29 -6.65
N THR A 25 -6.37 -22.01 -6.61
CA THR A 25 -5.96 -21.28 -7.82
C THR A 25 -4.50 -21.55 -8.22
N HIS A 26 -3.70 -22.10 -7.31
CA HIS A 26 -2.27 -22.36 -7.49
C HIS A 26 -1.86 -23.77 -7.02
N PRO A 27 -2.47 -24.83 -7.57
CA PRO A 27 -2.26 -26.20 -7.10
C PRO A 27 -0.77 -26.61 -7.15
N GLY A 28 -0.27 -27.19 -6.07
CA GLY A 28 1.12 -27.65 -5.95
C GLY A 28 2.12 -26.54 -5.61
N LEU A 29 1.69 -25.28 -5.53
CA LEU A 29 2.52 -24.15 -5.11
C LEU A 29 2.13 -23.70 -3.71
N VAL A 30 0.84 -23.45 -3.49
CA VAL A 30 0.28 -22.94 -2.24
C VAL A 30 -1.12 -23.50 -2.00
N LYS A 31 -1.54 -23.51 -0.73
CA LYS A 31 -2.88 -23.92 -0.32
C LYS A 31 -3.41 -23.04 0.81
N VAL A 32 -4.71 -22.79 0.79
CA VAL A 32 -5.39 -22.09 1.89
C VAL A 32 -5.58 -23.06 3.06
N GLU A 33 -5.14 -22.64 4.24
CA GLU A 33 -5.50 -23.25 5.52
C GLU A 33 -6.57 -22.37 6.17
N PHE A 34 -7.82 -22.83 6.18
CA PHE A 34 -8.92 -22.11 6.79
C PHE A 34 -8.84 -22.19 8.31
N GLY A 35 -8.94 -21.03 8.97
CA GLY A 35 -8.99 -20.95 10.41
C GLY A 35 -10.31 -21.44 11.01
N GLU A 36 -10.37 -21.49 12.33
CA GLU A 36 -11.62 -21.76 13.04
C GLU A 36 -12.68 -20.71 12.72
N GLU A 37 -13.92 -21.16 12.55
CA GLU A 37 -15.04 -20.30 12.21
C GLU A 37 -15.32 -19.27 13.31
N GLY A 38 -15.47 -18.00 12.91
CA GLY A 38 -15.66 -16.89 13.85
C GLY A 38 -14.37 -16.33 14.48
N LYS A 39 -13.18 -16.88 14.18
CA LYS A 39 -11.91 -16.25 14.55
C LYS A 39 -11.41 -15.36 13.41
N GLU A 40 -11.29 -14.06 13.68
CA GLU A 40 -10.72 -13.11 12.73
C GLU A 40 -9.26 -13.45 12.41
N PHE A 41 -8.88 -13.30 11.14
CA PHE A 41 -7.49 -13.49 10.65
C PHE A 41 -6.91 -14.89 10.91
N ALA A 42 -7.75 -15.89 11.16
CA ALA A 42 -7.30 -17.25 11.47
C ALA A 42 -6.94 -18.07 10.22
N SER A 43 -7.43 -17.68 9.04
CA SER A 43 -7.07 -18.31 7.76
C SER A 43 -5.73 -17.79 7.26
N CYS A 44 -4.95 -18.66 6.61
CA CYS A 44 -3.65 -18.28 6.05
C CYS A 44 -3.33 -19.06 4.78
N LEU A 45 -2.42 -18.53 3.98
CA LEU A 45 -1.86 -19.22 2.81
C LEU A 45 -0.55 -19.92 3.19
N ARG A 46 -0.39 -21.19 2.83
CA ARG A 46 0.83 -21.97 3.06
C ARG A 46 1.45 -22.44 1.76
N THR A 47 2.76 -22.59 1.74
CA THR A 47 3.47 -23.25 0.63
C THR A 47 3.14 -24.75 0.58
N GLU A 48 3.06 -25.32 -0.62
CA GLU A 48 3.01 -26.77 -0.84
C GLU A 48 4.37 -27.35 -1.27
N LYS A 49 5.27 -26.50 -1.76
CA LYS A 49 6.66 -26.84 -2.11
C LYS A 49 7.65 -25.85 -1.50
N ALA A 50 8.93 -26.20 -1.58
CA ALA A 50 10.01 -25.28 -1.17
C ALA A 50 10.25 -24.21 -2.25
N PHE A 51 10.69 -23.03 -1.82
CA PHE A 51 11.16 -21.94 -2.68
C PHE A 51 12.49 -21.40 -2.18
N ARG A 52 13.35 -20.94 -3.09
CA ARG A 52 14.61 -20.25 -2.75
C ARG A 52 14.38 -18.75 -2.56
N ALA A 53 15.21 -18.12 -1.75
CA ALA A 53 15.26 -16.67 -1.65
C ALA A 53 15.38 -16.02 -3.05
N GLY A 54 14.49 -15.09 -3.37
CA GLY A 54 14.41 -14.43 -4.67
C GLY A 54 13.62 -15.17 -5.74
N GLU A 55 13.24 -16.44 -5.53
CA GLU A 55 12.43 -17.21 -6.48
C GLU A 55 11.03 -16.60 -6.61
N THR A 56 10.52 -16.56 -7.84
CA THR A 56 9.11 -16.21 -8.10
C THR A 56 8.23 -17.40 -7.75
N LEU A 57 7.26 -17.20 -6.85
CA LEU A 57 6.28 -18.22 -6.50
C LEU A 57 5.29 -18.41 -7.66
N CYS A 58 4.66 -17.31 -8.07
CA CYS A 58 3.68 -17.27 -9.15
C CYS A 58 3.50 -15.84 -9.67
N PRO A 59 3.04 -15.66 -10.92
CA PRO A 59 2.53 -14.38 -11.40
C PRO A 59 1.26 -13.97 -10.63
N ILE A 60 1.00 -12.67 -10.56
CA ILE A 60 -0.30 -12.13 -10.17
C ILE A 60 -1.06 -11.85 -11.47
N ARG A 61 -2.16 -12.58 -11.67
CA ARG A 61 -3.03 -12.51 -12.85
C ARG A 61 -4.48 -12.83 -12.47
N ASN A 62 -5.40 -12.59 -13.41
CA ASN A 62 -6.85 -12.77 -13.23
C ASN A 62 -7.44 -11.86 -12.15
N THR A 63 -6.85 -10.68 -11.95
CA THR A 63 -7.28 -9.70 -10.97
C THR A 63 -8.57 -9.00 -11.40
N LEU A 64 -9.37 -8.61 -10.41
CA LEU A 64 -10.61 -7.86 -10.65
C LEU A 64 -10.40 -6.38 -10.30
N PRO A 65 -11.22 -5.47 -10.87
CA PRO A 65 -11.25 -4.09 -10.39
C PRO A 65 -11.52 -4.06 -8.88
N GLY A 66 -10.65 -3.38 -8.14
CA GLY A 66 -10.81 -3.15 -6.71
C GLY A 66 -11.07 -1.69 -6.40
N THR A 67 -11.68 -1.45 -5.25
CA THR A 67 -11.66 -0.16 -4.56
C THR A 67 -10.83 -0.31 -3.30
N LYS A 68 -10.30 0.79 -2.77
CA LYS A 68 -9.57 0.76 -1.50
C LYS A 68 -10.39 0.04 -0.43
N ALA A 69 -9.90 -1.10 0.03
CA ALA A 69 -10.53 -1.97 1.01
C ALA A 69 -9.47 -2.83 1.70
N TYR A 70 -9.84 -3.52 2.78
CA TYR A 70 -8.94 -4.45 3.46
C TYR A 70 -8.45 -5.60 2.55
N SER A 71 -9.28 -6.06 1.60
CA SER A 71 -8.96 -7.17 0.69
C SER A 71 -8.20 -6.74 -0.57
N SER A 72 -8.18 -5.44 -0.87
CA SER A 72 -7.60 -4.93 -2.11
C SER A 72 -6.10 -4.72 -2.00
N VAL A 73 -5.40 -4.79 -3.12
CA VAL A 73 -3.98 -4.41 -3.24
C VAL A 73 -3.86 -3.14 -4.07
N GLN A 74 -3.21 -2.12 -3.52
CA GLN A 74 -2.87 -0.90 -4.23
C GLN A 74 -1.70 -1.14 -5.19
N VAL A 75 -1.90 -0.81 -6.46
CA VAL A 75 -0.95 -1.04 -7.58
C VAL A 75 -0.46 0.25 -8.23
N LEU A 76 -1.07 1.40 -7.91
CA LEU A 76 -0.67 2.73 -8.37
C LEU A 76 -0.88 3.77 -7.26
N PRO A 77 -0.32 4.98 -7.37
CA PRO A 77 -0.47 5.98 -6.30
C PRO A 77 -1.92 6.33 -5.97
N ASP A 78 -2.33 6.32 -4.71
CA ASP A 78 -3.67 6.73 -4.33
C ASP A 78 -3.66 7.65 -3.10
N PRO A 79 -3.88 8.96 -3.27
CA PRO A 79 -4.37 9.63 -4.49
C PRO A 79 -3.33 9.68 -5.63
N PRO A 80 -3.76 9.91 -6.89
CA PRO A 80 -2.88 10.21 -8.01
C PRO A 80 -1.84 11.28 -7.65
N LEU A 81 -0.60 11.10 -8.13
CA LEU A 81 0.42 12.14 -7.98
C LEU A 81 0.20 13.25 -9.00
N PRO A 82 0.64 14.50 -8.73
CA PRO A 82 0.55 15.59 -9.69
C PRO A 82 1.35 15.28 -10.97
N ALA A 83 0.86 15.72 -12.13
CA ALA A 83 1.58 15.55 -13.41
C ALA A 83 2.96 16.24 -13.46
N SER A 84 3.19 17.22 -12.58
CA SER A 84 4.48 17.88 -12.39
C SER A 84 5.48 17.02 -11.59
N PHE A 85 5.02 15.95 -10.94
CA PHE A 85 5.86 15.02 -10.21
C PHE A 85 6.30 13.89 -11.13
N SER A 86 7.60 13.86 -11.46
CA SER A 86 8.21 12.74 -12.19
C SER A 86 9.06 11.92 -11.22
N PRO A 87 8.71 10.64 -10.95
CA PRO A 87 9.57 9.78 -10.15
C PRO A 87 10.91 9.59 -10.87
N ALA A 88 12.03 9.82 -10.18
CA ALA A 88 13.36 9.78 -10.78
C ALA A 88 13.78 8.40 -11.34
N SER A 89 13.03 7.32 -11.06
CA SER A 89 13.43 5.93 -11.38
C SER A 89 12.25 4.98 -11.67
N SER A 90 11.08 5.49 -12.07
CA SER A 90 9.95 4.60 -12.38
C SER A 90 10.10 3.93 -13.75
N PRO A 91 9.90 2.60 -13.86
CA PRO A 91 9.81 1.90 -15.14
C PRO A 91 8.50 2.20 -15.90
N LEU A 92 7.47 2.69 -15.20
CA LEU A 92 6.20 3.10 -15.79
C LEU A 92 6.23 4.57 -16.24
N PRO A 93 5.54 4.94 -17.34
CA PRO A 93 5.47 6.32 -17.81
C PRO A 93 4.81 7.23 -16.76
N ALA A 94 5.26 8.49 -16.64
CA ALA A 94 4.74 9.44 -15.65
C ALA A 94 3.21 9.65 -15.70
N THR A 95 2.60 9.41 -16.87
CA THR A 95 1.15 9.43 -17.06
C THR A 95 0.42 8.40 -16.19
N TYR A 96 1.02 7.23 -15.91
CA TYR A 96 0.42 6.19 -15.07
C TYR A 96 0.27 6.63 -13.61
N TYR A 97 1.17 7.49 -13.12
CA TYR A 97 1.11 8.02 -11.75
C TYR A 97 0.01 9.07 -11.60
N SER A 98 -0.25 9.83 -12.66
CA SER A 98 -1.08 11.04 -12.63
C SER A 98 -2.52 10.83 -13.11
N THR A 99 -2.80 9.76 -13.85
CA THR A 99 -4.12 9.53 -14.47
C THR A 99 -5.16 9.14 -13.41
N PRO A 100 -6.33 9.79 -13.33
CA PRO A 100 -7.39 9.38 -12.41
C PRO A 100 -7.83 7.92 -12.61
N SER A 101 -8.40 7.32 -11.57
CA SER A 101 -8.92 5.94 -11.69
C SER A 101 -10.01 5.87 -12.76
N SER A 102 -9.97 4.82 -13.59
CA SER A 102 -10.95 4.55 -14.65
C SER A 102 -11.14 3.03 -14.80
N SER A 103 -11.97 2.60 -15.76
CA SER A 103 -12.08 1.17 -16.10
C SER A 103 -10.77 0.57 -16.61
N THR A 104 -9.89 1.37 -17.22
CA THR A 104 -8.60 0.95 -17.78
C THR A 104 -7.43 1.23 -16.86
N VAL A 105 -7.53 2.19 -15.95
CA VAL A 105 -6.50 2.52 -14.95
C VAL A 105 -7.04 2.20 -13.57
N ARG A 106 -6.60 1.08 -13.02
CA ARG A 106 -6.97 0.61 -11.69
C ARG A 106 -5.86 0.97 -10.70
N ARG A 107 -6.22 1.63 -9.61
CA ARG A 107 -5.27 1.91 -8.51
C ARG A 107 -5.28 0.87 -7.42
N HIS A 108 -6.40 0.14 -7.33
CA HIS A 108 -6.62 -0.99 -6.44
C HIS A 108 -7.16 -2.16 -7.26
N ILE A 109 -6.75 -3.36 -6.87
CA ILE A 109 -7.22 -4.61 -7.48
C ILE A 109 -7.69 -5.56 -6.38
N GLU A 110 -8.59 -6.46 -6.74
CA GLU A 110 -8.88 -7.66 -5.95
C GLU A 110 -8.09 -8.82 -6.56
N LEU A 111 -7.38 -9.57 -5.71
CA LEU A 111 -6.48 -10.64 -6.15
C LEU A 111 -7.20 -11.81 -6.83
N ASN A 112 -8.49 -12.02 -6.53
CA ASN A 112 -9.33 -13.06 -7.13
C ASN A 112 -8.64 -14.44 -7.18
N SER A 113 -7.90 -14.76 -6.12
CA SER A 113 -7.09 -15.97 -6.02
C SER A 113 -6.73 -16.27 -4.56
N ASP A 114 -6.13 -17.44 -4.32
CA ASP A 114 -5.67 -17.89 -3.01
C ASP A 114 -4.71 -16.87 -2.34
N LEU A 115 -4.05 -16.01 -3.13
CA LEU A 115 -3.16 -14.94 -2.66
C LEU A 115 -3.84 -13.96 -1.70
N LEU A 116 -5.17 -13.88 -1.71
CA LEU A 116 -5.94 -13.09 -0.74
C LEU A 116 -5.67 -13.51 0.71
N TYR A 117 -5.31 -14.77 0.95
CA TYR A 117 -5.05 -15.31 2.29
C TYR A 117 -3.61 -15.12 2.78
N VAL A 118 -2.78 -14.33 2.07
CA VAL A 118 -1.45 -13.98 2.56
C VAL A 118 -1.57 -12.88 3.62
N ASN A 119 -1.33 -13.25 4.88
CA ASN A 119 -1.45 -12.32 6.00
C ASN A 119 -0.28 -11.34 6.11
N HIS A 120 -0.46 -10.31 6.94
CA HIS A 120 0.59 -9.37 7.24
C HIS A 120 1.66 -9.95 8.19
N SER A 121 2.93 -9.62 7.93
CA SER A 121 3.99 -9.66 8.93
C SER A 121 4.92 -8.45 8.79
N CYS A 122 5.42 -7.92 9.91
CA CYS A 122 6.51 -6.93 9.93
C CYS A 122 7.89 -7.58 9.67
N ASP A 123 7.96 -8.91 9.62
CA ASP A 123 9.13 -9.66 9.13
C ASP A 123 8.65 -10.66 8.06
N PRO A 124 8.28 -10.15 6.87
CA PRO A 124 7.63 -10.95 5.84
C PRO A 124 8.57 -11.97 5.20
N ASN A 125 8.00 -13.01 4.62
CA ASN A 125 8.76 -14.02 3.88
C ASN A 125 8.50 -13.99 2.37
N VAL A 126 7.49 -13.27 1.92
CA VAL A 126 7.24 -12.96 0.51
C VAL A 126 7.03 -11.47 0.29
N ARG A 127 7.21 -11.02 -0.95
CA ARG A 127 6.81 -9.71 -1.43
C ARG A 127 5.80 -9.82 -2.55
N PHE A 128 4.84 -8.91 -2.55
CA PHE A 128 3.98 -8.65 -3.70
C PHE A 128 4.68 -7.58 -4.53
N ASP A 129 5.34 -8.03 -5.59
CA ASP A 129 6.02 -7.18 -6.56
C ASP A 129 4.98 -6.80 -7.62
N VAL A 130 4.36 -5.64 -7.45
CA VAL A 130 3.38 -5.08 -8.38
C VAL A 130 3.98 -3.94 -9.20
N ASN A 131 5.31 -3.96 -9.36
CA ASN A 131 5.98 -3.10 -10.33
C ASN A 131 5.76 -3.68 -11.73
N GLY A 132 5.32 -2.83 -12.67
CA GLY A 132 5.02 -3.26 -14.04
C GLY A 132 3.52 -3.49 -14.27
N VAL A 133 3.18 -4.56 -14.97
CA VAL A 133 1.79 -4.85 -15.39
C VAL A 133 1.35 -6.26 -15.00
N GLU A 134 0.03 -6.46 -14.92
CA GLU A 134 -0.55 -7.79 -14.77
C GLU A 134 -0.14 -8.71 -15.92
N ALA A 135 0.08 -9.99 -15.62
CA ALA A 135 0.26 -11.02 -16.65
C ALA A 135 -1.09 -11.35 -17.31
N ALA A 136 -1.08 -11.61 -18.62
CA ALA A 136 -2.29 -12.08 -19.29
C ALA A 136 -2.67 -13.50 -18.80
N PRO A 137 -3.96 -13.91 -18.89
CA PRO A 137 -4.42 -15.18 -18.35
C PRO A 137 -3.65 -16.41 -18.83
N ASP A 138 -3.25 -16.41 -20.09
CA ASP A 138 -2.54 -17.48 -20.80
C ASP A 138 -1.06 -17.19 -21.07
N GLU A 139 -0.55 -16.05 -20.57
CA GLU A 139 0.86 -15.73 -20.63
C GLU A 139 1.65 -16.67 -19.73
N GLU A 140 2.79 -17.14 -20.22
CA GLU A 140 3.74 -17.96 -19.46
C GLU A 140 5.15 -17.47 -19.75
N ASP A 141 5.97 -17.37 -18.71
CA ASP A 141 7.39 -16.99 -18.82
C ASP A 141 8.27 -18.25 -18.74
N PRO A 142 8.94 -18.66 -19.84
CA PRO A 142 9.82 -19.83 -19.84
C PRO A 142 10.99 -19.76 -18.85
N THR A 143 11.38 -18.54 -18.44
CA THR A 143 12.44 -18.34 -17.44
C THR A 143 11.93 -18.49 -16.01
N GLY A 144 10.61 -18.37 -15.81
CA GLY A 144 9.98 -18.29 -14.50
C GLY A 144 10.32 -17.01 -13.71
N ALA A 145 11.03 -16.04 -14.30
CA ALA A 145 11.46 -14.82 -13.60
C ALA A 145 10.34 -13.78 -13.48
N TRP A 146 9.41 -13.76 -14.43
CA TRP A 146 8.29 -12.82 -14.56
C TRP A 146 8.75 -11.35 -14.48
N GLU A 147 9.80 -11.02 -15.23
CA GLU A 147 10.34 -9.65 -15.25
C GLU A 147 9.34 -8.65 -15.84
N GLY A 148 9.13 -7.52 -15.16
CA GLY A 148 8.16 -6.50 -15.55
C GLY A 148 6.69 -6.90 -15.38
N LYS A 149 6.44 -8.08 -14.79
CA LYS A 149 5.10 -8.58 -14.49
C LYS A 149 4.88 -8.60 -12.99
N TRP A 150 3.62 -8.40 -12.60
CA TRP A 150 3.23 -8.56 -11.20
C TRP A 150 3.45 -10.00 -10.75
N ALA A 151 4.08 -10.18 -9.60
CA ALA A 151 4.45 -11.51 -9.10
C ALA A 151 4.60 -11.54 -7.57
N VAL A 152 4.37 -12.72 -7.00
CA VAL A 152 4.75 -13.00 -5.61
C VAL A 152 6.15 -13.60 -5.61
N ARG A 153 7.09 -13.01 -4.85
CA ARG A 153 8.48 -13.45 -4.81
C ARG A 153 8.93 -13.74 -3.38
N ALA A 154 9.73 -14.78 -3.21
CA ALA A 154 10.30 -15.15 -1.92
C ALA A 154 11.35 -14.13 -1.48
N LEU A 155 11.28 -13.68 -0.22
CA LEU A 155 12.30 -12.83 0.40
C LEU A 155 13.40 -13.63 1.10
N LYS A 156 13.13 -14.91 1.38
CA LYS A 156 14.03 -15.89 2.01
C LYS A 156 13.68 -17.29 1.53
N ASP A 157 14.52 -18.27 1.83
CA ASP A 157 14.19 -19.68 1.57
C ASP A 157 12.91 -20.05 2.34
N LEU A 158 11.96 -20.70 1.66
CA LEU A 158 10.67 -21.13 2.20
C LEU A 158 10.62 -22.66 2.23
N ALA A 159 10.25 -23.23 3.37
CA ALA A 159 9.99 -24.66 3.47
C ALA A 159 8.56 -25.00 2.99
N PRO A 160 8.27 -26.25 2.60
CA PRO A 160 6.88 -26.71 2.42
C PRO A 160 6.09 -26.57 3.72
N GLY A 161 4.85 -26.11 3.64
CA GLY A 161 3.96 -25.89 4.78
C GLY A 161 4.19 -24.56 5.51
N GLU A 162 5.13 -23.73 5.07
CA GLU A 162 5.41 -22.43 5.67
C GLU A 162 4.29 -21.43 5.38
N VAL A 163 3.88 -20.65 6.40
CA VAL A 163 2.86 -19.61 6.26
C VAL A 163 3.44 -18.44 5.48
N LEU A 164 2.77 -18.04 4.40
CA LEU A 164 3.14 -16.87 3.63
C LEU A 164 2.67 -15.59 4.31
N THR A 165 3.57 -14.61 4.39
CA THR A 165 3.28 -13.28 4.93
C THR A 165 3.98 -12.19 4.12
N PHE A 166 3.30 -11.05 3.95
CA PHE A 166 3.87 -9.87 3.29
C PHE A 166 3.69 -8.60 4.10
N ALA A 167 4.51 -7.59 3.83
CA ALA A 167 4.37 -6.28 4.47
C ALA A 167 3.27 -5.49 3.76
N TYR A 168 2.10 -5.28 4.36
CA TYR A 168 0.98 -4.59 3.67
C TYR A 168 1.35 -3.17 3.27
N PHE A 169 2.12 -2.46 4.11
CA PHE A 169 2.67 -1.15 3.77
C PHE A 169 3.69 -1.15 2.61
N SER A 170 4.05 -2.31 2.04
CA SER A 170 4.87 -2.38 0.82
C SER A 170 4.08 -2.08 -0.46
N SER A 171 2.75 -2.26 -0.43
CA SER A 171 1.82 -1.88 -1.50
C SER A 171 0.85 -0.78 -1.07
N GLU A 172 0.48 -0.71 0.22
CA GLU A 172 -0.55 0.21 0.73
C GLU A 172 0.03 1.51 1.26
N TRP A 173 -0.38 2.63 0.67
CA TRP A 173 0.02 3.96 1.13
C TRP A 173 -0.67 4.33 2.44
N ASP A 174 -1.98 4.15 2.47
CA ASP A 174 -2.86 4.48 3.59
C ASP A 174 -3.81 3.28 3.72
N MET A 175 -3.90 2.62 4.87
CA MET A 175 -4.80 1.48 5.03
C MET A 175 -6.25 1.96 5.08
N ASP A 176 -7.17 1.28 4.38
CA ASP A 176 -8.61 1.52 4.57
C ASP A 176 -9.03 1.25 6.02
N GLN A 177 -8.50 0.15 6.57
CA GLN A 177 -8.74 -0.29 7.94
C GLN A 177 -7.40 -0.56 8.62
N PRO A 178 -6.86 0.41 9.36
CA PRO A 178 -5.70 0.18 10.21
C PRO A 178 -5.98 -0.86 11.29
N PHE A 179 -5.00 -1.70 11.61
CA PHE A 179 -5.16 -2.80 12.56
C PHE A 179 -3.96 -2.93 13.50
N ALA A 180 -4.20 -3.51 14.69
CA ALA A 180 -3.12 -3.90 15.60
C ALA A 180 -2.45 -5.19 15.06
N CYS A 181 -1.15 -5.12 14.81
CA CYS A 181 -0.40 -6.25 14.26
C CYS A 181 -0.23 -7.35 15.30
N LEU A 182 -0.51 -8.59 14.89
CA LEU A 182 -0.39 -9.79 15.71
C LEU A 182 0.77 -10.70 15.25
N CYS A 183 1.70 -10.19 14.44
CA CYS A 183 2.78 -11.02 13.85
C CYS A 183 3.78 -11.57 14.87
N GLY A 184 3.88 -10.96 16.06
CA GLY A 184 4.73 -11.43 17.15
C GLY A 184 6.24 -11.36 16.90
N THR A 185 6.69 -10.73 15.81
CA THR A 185 8.11 -10.69 15.46
C THR A 185 8.86 -9.59 16.24
N ALA A 186 10.17 -9.74 16.39
CA ALA A 186 11.01 -8.74 17.08
C ALA A 186 11.04 -7.37 16.38
N ARG A 187 10.64 -7.32 15.10
CA ARG A 187 10.57 -6.09 14.28
C ARG A 187 9.14 -5.55 14.14
N CYS A 188 8.21 -5.99 15.00
CA CYS A 188 6.81 -5.58 14.94
C CYS A 188 6.66 -4.07 15.07
N LEU A 189 5.90 -3.47 14.14
CA LEU A 189 5.63 -2.02 14.11
C LEU A 189 4.40 -1.61 14.94
N GLY A 190 3.77 -2.56 15.65
CA GLY A 190 2.56 -2.30 16.44
C GLY A 190 1.34 -2.13 15.55
N THR A 191 0.90 -0.89 15.27
CA THR A 191 -0.28 -0.65 14.44
C THR A 191 0.10 -0.43 12.98
N ILE A 192 -0.55 -1.15 12.06
CA ILE A 192 -0.33 -1.03 10.62
C ILE A 192 -1.32 -0.01 10.06
N ARG A 193 -0.79 1.12 9.55
CA ARG A 193 -1.57 2.23 8.97
C ARG A 193 -1.27 2.49 7.49
N GLY A 194 -0.30 1.78 6.92
CA GLY A 194 0.20 2.01 5.56
C GLY A 194 1.52 2.79 5.55
N ALA A 195 2.13 2.88 4.38
CA ALA A 195 3.46 3.48 4.21
C ALA A 195 3.52 4.97 4.54
N LYS A 196 2.41 5.71 4.43
CA LYS A 196 2.30 7.15 4.68
C LYS A 196 2.84 7.55 6.04
N ASP A 197 2.60 6.74 7.06
CA ASP A 197 2.95 7.01 8.45
C ASP A 197 4.32 6.44 8.87
N LEU A 198 4.97 5.65 8.01
CA LEU A 198 6.28 5.07 8.27
C LEU A 198 7.43 6.00 7.86
N GLY A 199 8.50 6.01 8.66
CA GLY A 199 9.75 6.69 8.32
C GLY A 199 10.42 6.06 7.08
N ARG A 200 11.21 6.87 6.36
CA ARG A 200 11.98 6.37 5.20
C ARG A 200 13.00 5.30 5.62
N ASP A 201 13.67 5.53 6.73
CA ASP A 201 14.59 4.60 7.39
C ASP A 201 13.96 3.24 7.66
N VAL A 202 12.69 3.22 8.09
CA VAL A 202 11.93 1.98 8.26
C VAL A 202 11.69 1.32 6.91
N LEU A 203 11.13 2.06 5.94
CA LEU A 203 10.79 1.53 4.61
C LEU A 203 12.01 1.04 3.81
N ASP A 204 13.18 1.65 3.99
CA ASP A 204 14.42 1.26 3.32
C ASP A 204 14.91 -0.15 3.73
N SER A 205 14.43 -0.67 4.86
CA SER A 205 14.69 -2.05 5.30
C SER A 205 13.75 -3.09 4.69
N TYR A 206 12.79 -2.67 3.85
CA TYR A 206 11.83 -3.53 3.18
C TYR A 206 11.91 -3.43 1.66
N PHE A 207 11.40 -4.46 0.99
CA PHE A 207 10.88 -4.26 -0.35
C PHE A 207 9.64 -3.37 -0.29
N VAL A 208 9.58 -2.38 -1.18
CA VAL A 208 8.50 -1.40 -1.29
C VAL A 208 8.30 -1.13 -2.78
N ASN A 209 7.05 -1.19 -3.24
CA ASN A 209 6.69 -0.97 -4.64
C ASN A 209 6.92 0.49 -5.08
N ASP A 210 7.11 0.69 -6.37
CA ASP A 210 7.51 1.96 -6.98
C ASP A 210 6.48 3.06 -6.72
N HIS A 211 5.19 2.74 -6.71
CA HIS A 211 4.15 3.71 -6.37
C HIS A 211 4.27 4.22 -4.94
N ILE A 212 4.59 3.35 -3.99
CA ILE A 212 4.80 3.76 -2.59
C ILE A 212 6.08 4.60 -2.45
N ARG A 213 7.17 4.23 -3.13
CA ARG A 213 8.40 5.04 -3.16
C ARG A 213 8.13 6.43 -3.74
N ALA A 214 7.37 6.50 -4.83
CA ALA A 214 6.98 7.76 -5.46
C ALA A 214 6.11 8.63 -4.53
N MET A 215 5.13 8.04 -3.84
CA MET A 215 4.30 8.75 -2.87
C MET A 215 5.10 9.23 -1.66
N LYS A 216 6.05 8.43 -1.14
CA LYS A 216 6.95 8.84 -0.06
C LYS A 216 7.89 9.96 -0.50
N ALA A 217 8.36 9.92 -1.74
CA ALA A 217 9.14 11.00 -2.34
C ALA A 217 8.34 12.31 -2.42
N HIS A 218 7.11 12.26 -2.90
CA HIS A 218 6.20 13.41 -2.96
C HIS A 218 5.85 13.96 -1.57
N GLN A 219 5.56 13.08 -0.60
CA GLN A 219 5.29 13.46 0.79
C GLN A 219 6.44 14.26 1.41
N SER A 220 7.70 13.85 1.18
CA SER A 220 8.83 14.59 1.75
C SER A 220 9.09 15.92 1.05
N GLN A 221 8.88 16.02 -0.28
CA GLN A 221 9.02 17.29 -1.01
C GLN A 221 7.99 18.33 -0.53
N THR A 222 6.74 17.90 -0.31
CA THR A 222 5.66 18.77 0.19
C THR A 222 5.89 19.21 1.64
N GLN A 223 6.42 18.32 2.49
CA GLN A 223 6.81 18.69 3.86
C GLN A 223 7.98 19.68 3.86
N GLN A 224 9.00 19.49 3.01
CA GLN A 224 10.14 20.40 2.91
C GLN A 224 9.77 21.79 2.36
N SER A 225 8.88 21.86 1.36
CA SER A 225 8.41 23.15 0.83
C SER A 225 7.55 23.92 1.84
N SER A 226 6.78 23.22 2.68
CA SER A 226 6.01 23.82 3.78
C SER A 226 6.86 24.29 4.98
N ALA A 227 8.09 23.79 5.10
CA ALA A 227 9.02 24.11 6.19
C ALA A 227 10.07 25.18 5.84
N ALA A 228 10.05 25.74 4.62
CA ALA A 228 10.95 26.81 4.23
C ALA A 228 10.64 28.10 5.05
N PRO A 229 11.63 28.76 5.67
CA PRO A 229 11.39 29.98 6.43
C PRO A 229 10.93 31.09 5.48
N GLY A 230 9.81 31.74 5.83
CA GLY A 230 9.28 32.88 5.08
C GLY A 230 10.33 33.99 4.88
N PRO A 231 10.15 34.88 3.88
CA PRO A 231 11.11 35.93 3.59
C PRO A 231 11.43 36.72 4.87
N LYS A 232 12.71 36.78 5.22
CA LYS A 232 13.18 37.64 6.31
C LYS A 232 12.75 39.06 5.98
N VAL A 233 11.74 39.56 6.69
CA VAL A 233 11.40 40.97 6.70
C VAL A 233 12.68 41.70 7.10
N ALA A 234 13.24 42.47 6.16
CA ALA A 234 14.42 43.26 6.41
C ALA A 234 14.15 44.14 7.64
N ALA A 235 14.95 43.97 8.69
CA ALA A 235 14.89 44.81 9.87
C ALA A 235 15.03 46.27 9.44
N GLY A 236 13.92 47.01 9.52
CA GLY A 236 13.92 48.45 9.35
C GLY A 236 14.90 49.06 10.34
N LYS A 237 15.77 49.95 9.84
CA LYS A 237 16.71 50.71 10.65
C LYS A 237 16.01 51.29 11.89
N ALA A 238 16.53 50.96 13.07
CA ALA A 238 16.13 51.60 14.31
C ALA A 238 16.39 53.11 14.21
N VAL A 239 15.33 53.90 14.42
CA VAL A 239 15.43 55.35 14.63
C VAL A 239 15.81 55.56 16.10
N PRO A 240 16.84 56.37 16.41
CA PRO A 240 17.27 56.56 17.80
C PRO A 240 16.20 57.30 18.62
N ALA A 241 15.98 56.82 19.84
CA ALA A 241 15.11 57.40 20.83
C ALA A 241 15.74 58.66 21.44
N ALA A 242 15.44 59.83 20.87
CA ALA A 242 15.65 61.12 21.51
C ALA A 242 14.79 62.18 20.83
N ALA A 243 13.50 62.25 21.17
CA ALA A 243 12.66 63.45 21.09
C ALA A 243 11.20 63.07 21.35
N ASN A 244 10.83 62.82 22.61
CA ASN A 244 9.41 62.92 22.98
C ASN A 244 9.25 63.33 24.44
N GLU A 245 9.79 64.49 24.77
CA GLU A 245 9.47 65.21 26.00
C GLU A 245 9.51 66.72 25.69
N ALA A 246 8.55 67.17 24.87
CA ALA A 246 8.12 68.56 24.75
C ALA A 246 7.18 68.69 23.54
N ARG A 247 5.92 68.31 23.70
CA ARG A 247 4.80 68.94 22.97
C ARG A 247 3.46 68.55 23.56
N ARG A 248 2.90 69.51 24.31
CA ARG A 248 1.47 69.82 24.48
C ARG A 248 0.73 68.88 25.44
N GLU A 249 0.42 69.25 26.68
CA GLU A 249 -0.14 70.54 27.12
C GLU A 249 -1.08 71.15 26.08
N GLN A 250 -2.28 70.59 25.98
CA GLN A 250 -3.57 71.30 25.80
C GLN A 250 -4.68 70.30 25.44
N ALA A 251 -5.41 69.83 26.46
CA ALA A 251 -6.83 69.47 26.36
C ALA A 251 -7.41 69.39 27.78
N ILE A 252 -7.68 70.58 28.32
CA ILE A 252 -8.43 70.85 29.55
C ILE A 252 -9.92 70.94 29.17
N LYS A 253 -10.81 70.37 29.99
CA LYS A 253 -12.30 70.53 30.02
C LYS A 253 -13.00 69.91 28.79
N VAL A 254 -13.92 68.96 28.92
CA VAL A 254 -15.16 68.91 29.72
C VAL A 254 -15.43 67.47 30.15
#